data_AF-A0A7S7RUV3-F1
#
_entry.id   AF-A0A7S7RUV3-F1
#
_cell.length_a   1.000
_cell.length_b   1.000
_cell.length_c   1.000
_cell.angle_alpha   90.00
_cell.angle_beta   90.00
_cell.angle_gamma   90.00
#
_symmetry.space_group_name_H-M   'P 1'
#
loop_
_entity.id
_entity.type
_entity.pdbx_description
1 polymer ?
#
loop_
_entity_poly.entity_id
_entity_poly.type
_entity_poly.pdbx_seq_one_letter_code
_entity_poly.pdbx_strand_id
1 'polypeptide(L)'
;MKGIAILAAEWLITGLIVYAGLSDKQILFINGPRSAVITLGAIGFAMCMIMPTIGKFISGAPAHPLTIMGYIFGTIALLTTAVQIFKWKIPVLYDPRIALLVVAGCVVIKSIIGRFAPLVIK
;
A
#
# COMPACT_ATOMS: atom_id res chain seq x y z
N MET A 1 4.98 -22.08 2.01
CA MET A 1 3.59 -21.96 2.53
C MET A 1 3.32 -20.64 3.27
N LYS A 2 4.14 -20.20 4.24
CA LYS A 2 3.90 -18.94 4.99
C LYS A 2 3.75 -17.67 4.14
N GLY A 3 4.47 -17.55 3.01
CA GLY A 3 4.44 -16.33 2.19
C GLY A 3 3.18 -16.09 1.36
N ILE A 4 2.52 -17.16 0.89
CA ILE A 4 1.31 -17.04 0.04
C ILE A 4 0.09 -16.68 0.90
N ALA A 5 -0.01 -17.27 2.10
CA ALA A 5 -1.07 -16.96 3.04
C ALA A 5 -1.07 -15.48 3.44
N ILE A 6 0.11 -14.88 3.62
CA ILE A 6 0.19 -13.48 4.01
C ILE A 6 -0.12 -12.54 2.83
N LEU A 7 0.26 -12.91 1.60
CA LEU A 7 -0.12 -12.15 0.40
C LEU A 7 -1.64 -12.19 0.17
N ALA A 8 -2.25 -13.37 0.35
CA ALA A 8 -3.71 -13.51 0.31
C ALA A 8 -4.39 -12.65 1.39
N ALA A 9 -3.86 -12.64 2.61
CA ALA A 9 -4.37 -11.80 3.69
C ALA A 9 -4.21 -10.30 3.38
N GLU A 10 -3.07 -9.88 2.85
CA GLU A 10 -2.78 -8.48 2.49
C GLU A 10 -3.73 -7.98 1.38
N TRP A 11 -3.95 -8.79 0.35
CA TRP A 11 -4.89 -8.47 -0.74
C TRP A 11 -6.33 -8.48 -0.26
N LEU A 12 -6.71 -9.41 0.62
CA LEU A 12 -8.04 -9.49 1.18
C LEU A 12 -8.33 -8.28 2.08
N ILE A 13 -7.41 -7.91 2.96
CA ILE A 13 -7.53 -6.71 3.82
C ILE A 13 -7.60 -5.44 2.97
N THR A 14 -6.71 -5.30 1.97
CA THR A 14 -6.70 -4.16 1.06
C THR A 14 -8.03 -4.06 0.30
N GLY A 15 -8.51 -5.17 -0.25
CA GLY A 15 -9.78 -5.25 -0.97
C GLY A 15 -10.98 -4.89 -0.09
N LEU A 16 -11.03 -5.39 1.14
CA LEU A 16 -12.08 -5.05 2.10
C LEU A 16 -12.10 -3.56 2.46
N ILE A 17 -10.93 -2.94 2.68
CA ILE A 17 -10.83 -1.51 3.00
C ILE A 17 -11.21 -0.65 1.79
N VAL A 18 -10.79 -1.03 0.59
CA VAL A 18 -11.18 -0.33 -0.65
C VAL A 18 -12.69 -0.42 -0.86
N TYR A 19 -13.26 -1.62 -0.72
CA TYR A 19 -14.69 -1.84 -0.84
C TYR A 19 -15.49 -1.04 0.20
N ALA A 20 -15.04 -1.03 1.47
CA ALA A 20 -15.65 -0.23 2.52
C ALA A 20 -15.57 1.27 2.24
N GLY A 21 -14.41 1.76 1.77
CA GLY A 21 -14.21 3.16 1.41
C GLY A 21 -15.03 3.63 0.21
N LEU A 22 -15.30 2.74 -0.75
CA LEU A 22 -16.13 3.03 -1.93
C LEU A 22 -17.63 2.87 -1.67
N SER A 23 -18.03 2.06 -0.69
CA SER A 23 -19.44 1.76 -0.44
C SER A 23 -20.20 2.85 0.33
N ASP A 24 -19.54 3.94 0.75
CA ASP A 24 -20.11 5.02 1.59
C ASP A 24 -20.82 4.52 2.89
N LYS A 25 -20.70 3.22 3.21
CA LYS A 25 -21.24 2.58 4.40
C LYS A 25 -20.19 2.61 5.51
N GLN A 26 -20.60 3.00 6.71
CA GLN A 26 -19.75 3.00 7.89
C GLN A 26 -19.44 1.58 8.34
N ILE A 27 -18.30 1.04 7.90
CA ILE A 27 -17.81 -0.28 8.29
C ILE A 27 -16.50 -0.06 9.02
N LEU A 28 -16.40 -0.52 10.28
CA LEU A 28 -15.15 -0.53 11.07
C LEU A 28 -14.40 0.82 11.10
N PHE A 29 -15.02 1.88 11.64
CA PHE A 29 -14.42 3.22 11.79
C PHE A 29 -14.09 3.99 10.49
N ILE A 30 -14.40 3.42 9.32
CA ILE A 30 -14.29 4.11 8.02
C ILE A 30 -15.56 4.96 7.79
N ASN A 31 -15.52 6.21 8.27
CA ASN A 31 -16.58 7.20 8.06
C ASN A 31 -16.55 7.90 6.67
N GLY A 32 -15.97 7.26 5.66
CA GLY A 32 -15.90 7.78 4.29
C GLY A 32 -14.63 7.39 3.54
N PRO A 33 -14.51 7.75 2.25
CA PRO A 33 -13.38 7.33 1.42
C PRO A 33 -12.04 7.88 1.94
N ARG A 34 -12.03 9.06 2.57
CA ARG A 34 -10.81 9.66 3.15
C ARG A 34 -10.28 8.90 4.36
N SER A 35 -11.15 8.46 5.27
CA SER A 35 -10.72 7.62 6.41
C SER A 35 -10.25 6.25 5.91
N ALA A 36 -10.85 5.71 4.84
CA ALA A 36 -10.37 4.49 4.20
C ALA A 36 -8.93 4.64 3.69
N VAL A 37 -8.59 5.77 3.03
CA VAL A 37 -7.21 6.03 2.56
C VAL A 37 -6.24 6.05 3.73
N ILE A 38 -6.58 6.76 4.81
CA ILE A 38 -5.70 6.91 5.97
C ILE A 38 -5.51 5.56 6.67
N THR A 39 -6.58 4.80 6.86
CA THR A 39 -6.54 3.45 7.44
C THR A 39 -5.72 2.51 6.57
N LEU A 40 -5.93 2.52 5.26
CA LEU A 40 -5.16 1.69 4.32
C LEU A 40 -3.68 2.08 4.32
N GLY A 41 -3.37 3.38 4.33
CA GLY A 41 -2.00 3.88 4.41
C GLY A 41 -1.31 3.47 5.70
N ALA A 42 -2.00 3.59 6.84
CA ALA A 42 -1.47 3.18 8.15
C ALA A 42 -1.22 1.67 8.23
N ILE A 43 -2.17 0.86 7.77
CA ILE A 43 -2.03 -0.61 7.73
C ILE A 43 -0.91 -0.99 6.75
N GLY A 44 -0.87 -0.41 5.56
CA GLY A 44 0.18 -0.67 4.56
C GLY A 44 1.58 -0.33 5.09
N PHE A 45 1.71 0.77 5.85
CA PHE A 45 2.96 1.15 6.49
C PHE A 45 3.36 0.19 7.63
N ALA A 46 2.40 -0.19 8.48
CA ALA A 46 2.62 -1.18 9.54
C ALA A 46 3.05 -2.53 8.96
N MET A 47 2.38 -2.99 7.89
CA MET A 47 2.75 -4.22 7.19
C MET A 47 4.14 -4.13 6.58
N CYS A 48 4.54 -2.98 6.03
CA CYS A 48 5.91 -2.79 5.52
C CYS A 48 7.00 -2.88 6.62
N MET A 49 6.71 -2.48 7.86
CA MET A 49 7.67 -2.60 8.97
C MET A 49 7.69 -3.99 9.61
N ILE A 50 6.50 -4.56 9.85
CA ILE A 50 6.34 -5.81 10.59
C ILE A 50 6.70 -7.02 9.69
N MET A 51 6.51 -6.88 8.37
CA MET A 51 6.66 -7.97 7.43
C MET A 51 8.00 -7.88 6.66
N PRO A 52 8.85 -8.91 6.69
CA PRO A 52 10.21 -8.84 6.16
C PRO A 52 10.25 -9.15 4.64
N THR A 53 9.34 -8.58 3.86
CA THR A 53 9.20 -8.90 2.42
C THR A 53 9.88 -7.93 1.48
N ILE A 54 10.16 -6.69 1.89
CA ILE A 54 10.90 -5.70 1.06
C ILE A 54 12.04 -5.06 1.83
N GLY A 55 11.87 -4.82 3.14
CA GLY A 55 12.96 -4.28 3.99
C GLY A 55 14.21 -5.17 3.99
N LYS A 56 14.03 -6.50 3.94
CA LYS A 56 15.17 -7.44 3.79
C LYS A 56 15.78 -7.44 2.38
N PHE A 57 15.01 -7.13 1.33
CA PHE A 57 15.54 -7.06 -0.04
C PHE A 57 16.31 -5.77 -0.30
N ILE A 58 15.80 -4.65 0.19
CA ILE A 58 16.48 -3.36 0.17
C ILE A 58 17.89 -3.49 0.76
N SER A 59 18.01 -4.17 1.91
CA SER A 59 19.31 -4.36 2.58
C SER A 59 20.25 -5.34 1.86
N GLY A 60 19.73 -6.25 1.03
CA GLY A 60 20.53 -7.25 0.30
C GLY A 60 20.99 -6.82 -1.09
N ALA A 61 20.20 -5.99 -1.79
CA ALA A 61 20.50 -5.49 -3.13
C ALA A 61 19.92 -4.08 -3.34
N PRO A 62 20.55 -3.03 -2.78
CA PRO A 62 19.99 -1.68 -2.74
C PRO A 62 19.85 -1.02 -4.12
N ALA A 63 20.68 -1.40 -5.10
CA ALA A 63 20.69 -0.82 -6.45
C ALA A 63 19.88 -1.60 -7.51
N HIS A 64 19.14 -2.65 -7.12
CA HIS A 64 18.37 -3.42 -8.07
C HIS A 64 17.14 -2.64 -8.57
N PRO A 65 16.76 -2.71 -9.86
CA PRO A 65 15.58 -2.01 -10.39
C PRO A 65 14.27 -2.25 -9.62
N LEU A 66 14.11 -3.45 -9.05
CA LEU A 66 12.96 -3.81 -8.20
C LEU A 66 12.94 -3.01 -6.88
N THR A 67 14.10 -2.74 -6.30
CA THR A 67 14.24 -1.93 -5.08
C THR A 67 13.86 -0.48 -5.36
N ILE A 68 14.32 0.07 -6.50
CA ILE A 68 13.97 1.42 -6.95
C ILE A 68 12.45 1.55 -7.16
N MET A 69 11.82 0.58 -7.83
CA MET A 69 10.36 0.54 -7.97
C MET A 69 9.67 0.49 -6.60
N GLY A 70 10.16 -0.33 -5.67
CA GLY A 70 9.64 -0.42 -4.31
C GLY A 70 9.71 0.90 -3.52
N TYR A 71 10.73 1.72 -3.77
CA TYR A 71 10.84 3.08 -3.23
C TYR A 71 9.87 4.03 -3.90
N ILE A 72 9.75 4.01 -5.23
CA ILE A 72 8.83 4.88 -5.97
C ILE A 72 7.39 4.65 -5.51
N PHE A 73 6.91 3.39 -5.56
CA PHE A 73 5.55 3.06 -5.12
C PHE A 73 5.35 3.29 -3.62
N GLY A 74 6.38 3.08 -2.81
CA GLY A 74 6.35 3.40 -1.38
C GLY A 74 6.17 4.88 -1.10
N THR A 75 6.96 5.73 -1.76
CA THR A 75 6.89 7.18 -1.65
C THR A 75 5.56 7.71 -2.18
N ILE A 76 5.06 7.19 -3.30
CA ILE A 76 3.75 7.57 -3.84
C ILE A 76 2.66 7.24 -2.81
N ALA A 77 2.62 6.02 -2.27
CA ALA A 77 1.62 5.64 -1.26
C ALA A 77 1.68 6.54 -0.01
N LEU A 78 2.90 6.84 0.46
CA LEU A 78 3.12 7.67 1.64
C LEU A 78 2.71 9.13 1.38
N LEU A 79 3.07 9.69 0.21
CA LEU A 79 2.67 11.02 -0.21
C LEU A 79 1.15 11.12 -0.38
N THR A 80 0.52 10.13 -1.01
CA THR A 80 -0.93 10.06 -1.19
C THR A 80 -1.65 10.06 0.17
N THR A 81 -1.14 9.28 1.12
CA THR A 81 -1.67 9.24 2.49
C THR A 81 -1.46 10.58 3.19
N ALA A 82 -0.27 11.20 3.09
CA ALA A 82 0.03 12.50 3.68
C ALA A 82 -0.87 13.61 3.10
N VAL A 83 -1.08 13.63 1.78
CA VAL A 83 -1.99 14.57 1.10
C VAL A 83 -3.40 14.45 1.68
N GLN A 84 -3.88 13.23 1.90
CA GLN A 84 -5.18 13.01 2.52
C GLN A 84 -5.21 13.40 4.00
N ILE A 85 -4.16 13.17 4.78
CA ILE A 85 -4.08 13.62 6.19
C ILE A 85 -4.12 15.15 6.28
N PHE A 86 -3.25 15.85 5.54
CA PHE A 86 -3.09 17.30 5.60
C PHE A 86 -4.10 18.08 4.72
N LYS A 87 -4.94 17.39 3.94
CA LYS A 87 -5.87 17.99 2.97
C LYS A 87 -5.17 18.89 1.95
N TRP A 88 -4.00 18.48 1.46
CA TRP A 88 -3.29 19.25 0.44
C TRP A 88 -4.08 19.26 -0.88
N LYS A 89 -4.15 20.43 -1.52
CA LYS A 89 -4.83 20.62 -2.81
C LYS A 89 -3.95 20.20 -3.97
N ILE A 90 -3.52 18.93 -3.99
CA ILE A 90 -2.83 18.37 -5.15
C ILE A 90 -3.87 17.89 -6.15
N PRO A 91 -3.83 18.32 -7.42
CA PRO A 91 -4.74 17.82 -8.44
C PRO A 91 -4.63 16.29 -8.52
N VAL A 92 -5.75 15.60 -8.78
CA VAL A 92 -5.88 14.11 -8.80
C VAL A 92 -5.89 13.46 -7.41
N LEU A 93 -4.97 13.82 -6.51
CA LEU A 93 -4.85 13.19 -5.19
C LEU A 93 -5.75 13.83 -4.11
N TYR A 94 -6.38 14.97 -4.42
CA TYR A 94 -7.37 15.59 -3.54
C TYR A 94 -8.64 14.74 -3.42
N ASP A 95 -9.06 14.07 -4.50
CA ASP A 95 -10.21 13.17 -4.49
C ASP A 95 -9.88 11.91 -3.67
N PRO A 96 -10.58 11.67 -2.55
CA PRO A 96 -10.28 10.55 -1.67
C PRO A 96 -10.50 9.18 -2.32
N ARG A 97 -11.41 9.05 -3.30
CA ARG A 97 -11.65 7.79 -4.00
C ARG A 97 -10.49 7.45 -4.92
N ILE A 98 -9.98 8.46 -5.64
CA ILE A 98 -8.78 8.29 -6.48
C ILE A 98 -7.57 7.99 -5.59
N ALA A 99 -7.38 8.72 -4.50
CA ALA A 99 -6.30 8.48 -3.55
C ALA A 99 -6.35 7.05 -2.97
N LEU A 100 -7.53 6.51 -2.70
CA LEU A 100 -7.72 5.14 -2.20
C LEU A 100 -7.26 4.10 -3.21
N LEU A 101 -7.66 4.28 -4.47
CA LEU A 101 -7.23 3.39 -5.56
C LEU A 101 -5.73 3.49 -5.82
N VAL A 102 -5.14 4.69 -5.73
CA VAL A 102 -3.68 4.90 -5.86
C VAL A 102 -2.93 4.16 -4.76
N VAL A 103 -3.33 4.30 -3.49
CA VAL A 103 -2.68 3.59 -2.37
C VAL A 103 -2.86 2.08 -2.50
N ALA A 104 -4.07 1.61 -2.82
CA ALA A 104 -4.33 0.18 -3.02
C ALA A 104 -3.50 -0.42 -4.18
N GLY A 105 -3.43 0.30 -5.30
CA GLY A 105 -2.60 -0.09 -6.44
C GLY A 105 -1.12 -0.18 -6.05
N CYS A 106 -0.61 0.80 -5.30
CA CYS A 106 0.76 0.78 -4.79
C CYS A 106 1.03 -0.42 -3.89
N VAL A 107 0.09 -0.77 -2.99
CA VAL A 107 0.20 -1.95 -2.11
C VAL A 107 0.27 -3.24 -2.94
N VAL A 108 -0.65 -3.43 -3.89
CA VAL A 108 -0.68 -4.64 -4.73
C VAL A 108 0.59 -4.78 -5.57
N ILE A 109 1.01 -3.71 -6.26
CA ILE A 109 2.22 -3.72 -7.10
C ILE A 109 3.45 -4.01 -6.24
N LYS A 110 3.57 -3.38 -5.07
CA LYS A 110 4.68 -3.58 -4.15
C LYS A 110 4.71 -5.01 -3.61
N SER A 111 3.56 -5.59 -3.29
CA SER A 111 3.41 -6.98 -2.86
C SER A 111 3.93 -7.98 -3.91
N ILE A 112 3.61 -7.72 -5.19
CA ILE A 112 4.10 -8.50 -6.34
C ILE A 112 5.63 -8.38 -6.44
N ILE A 113 6.17 -7.15 -6.46
CA ILE A 113 7.62 -6.88 -6.59
C ILE A 113 8.41 -7.57 -5.47
N GLY A 114 7.97 -7.42 -4.22
CA GLY A 114 8.62 -8.03 -3.06
C GLY A 114 8.69 -9.56 -3.11
N ARG A 115 7.78 -10.20 -3.85
CA ARG A 115 7.74 -11.66 -3.99
C ARG A 115 8.51 -12.19 -5.20
N PHE A 116 8.62 -11.42 -6.27
CA PHE A 116 9.42 -11.79 -7.44
C PHE A 116 10.92 -11.45 -7.28
N ALA A 117 11.27 -10.49 -6.42
CA ALA A 117 12.67 -10.17 -6.09
C ALA A 117 13.57 -11.36 -5.68
N PRO A 118 13.16 -12.28 -4.78
CA PRO A 118 13.99 -13.44 -4.40
C PRO A 118 14.11 -14.53 -5.47
N LEU A 119 13.23 -14.52 -6.48
CA LEU A 119 13.28 -15.50 -7.57
C LEU A 119 14.19 -15.03 -8.71
N VAL A 120 14.38 -13.71 -8.83
CA VAL A 120 15.21 -13.09 -9.88
C VAL A 120 16.65 -12.86 -9.42
N ILE A 121 16.86 -12.62 -8.12
CA ILE A 121 18.17 -12.38 -7.52
C ILE A 121 18.47 -13.59 -6.62
N LYS A 122 19.26 -14.52 -7.13
CA LYS A 122 19.76 -15.67 -6.35
C LYS A 122 21.11 -15.33 -5.72
#